data_AF-A0A8X6KF29-F1
#
_entry.id   AF-A0A8X6KF29-F1
#
_cell.length_a   1.000
_cell.length_b   1.000
_cell.length_c   1.000
_cell.angle_alpha   90.00
_cell.angle_beta   90.00
_cell.angle_gamma   90.00
#
_symmetry.space_group_name_H-M   'P 1'
#
loop_
_entity.id
_entity.type
_entity.pdbx_description
1 polymer ?
#
loop_
_entity_poly.entity_id
_entity_poly.type
_entity_poly.pdbx_seq_one_letter_code
_entity_poly.pdbx_strand_id
1 'polypeptide(L)'
;MDTSEIKIPSNIDLAHKDFGIPGEIDLLIRCELFFELLRPNQLRSPCEKWLFQETIFGYIVVGSSDKFEEKSYCGLAINSKINLDNLNQQLRAFWKIETADENHPRNIF
;
A
#
# COMPACT_ATOMS: atom_id res chain seq x y z
N MET A 1 11.52 0.55 2.44
CA MET A 1 11.65 0.06 1.05
C MET A 1 12.71 0.89 0.34
N ASP A 2 13.75 0.26 -0.20
CA ASP A 2 14.70 0.93 -1.09
C ASP A 2 14.07 1.07 -2.49
N THR A 3 13.73 2.30 -2.88
CA THR A 3 13.06 2.60 -4.17
C THR A 3 14.04 2.90 -5.30
N SER A 4 15.35 2.85 -5.05
CA SER A 4 16.39 3.19 -6.04
C SER A 4 16.38 2.28 -7.29
N GLU A 5 15.88 1.06 -7.15
CA GLU A 5 15.73 0.10 -8.26
C GLU A 5 14.54 0.42 -9.19
N ILE A 6 13.64 1.32 -8.77
CA ILE A 6 12.41 1.66 -9.50
C ILE A 6 12.68 2.82 -10.44
N LYS A 7 12.89 2.51 -11.72
CA LYS A 7 13.00 3.52 -12.77
C LYS A 7 11.62 3.98 -13.22
N ILE A 8 11.16 5.10 -12.67
CA ILE A 8 9.88 5.72 -13.02
C ILE A 8 9.97 6.32 -14.44
N PRO A 9 9.06 5.97 -15.36
CA PRO A 9 9.00 6.61 -16.68
C PRO A 9 8.77 8.12 -16.57
N SER A 10 9.42 8.90 -17.43
CA SER A 10 9.32 10.38 -17.40
C SER A 10 7.99 10.92 -17.92
N ASN A 11 7.16 10.07 -18.52
CA ASN A 11 5.89 10.43 -19.15
C ASN A 11 4.67 10.14 -18.27
N ILE A 12 4.87 9.86 -16.98
CA ILE A 12 3.79 9.61 -16.02
C ILE A 12 3.95 10.47 -14.77
N ASP A 13 2.81 10.82 -14.19
CA ASP A 13 2.72 11.42 -12.86
C ASP A 13 2.27 10.34 -11.87
N LEU A 14 3.04 10.14 -10.81
CA LEU A 14 2.66 9.23 -9.72
C LEU A 14 1.52 9.81 -8.90
N ALA A 15 0.72 8.93 -8.29
CA ALA A 15 -0.38 9.33 -7.43
C ALA A 15 0.06 10.13 -6.20
N HIS A 16 1.33 10.02 -5.81
CA HIS A 16 1.93 10.82 -4.77
C HIS A 16 3.32 11.30 -5.19
N LYS A 17 3.59 12.60 -4.95
CA LYS A 17 4.87 13.25 -5.30
C LYS A 17 6.06 12.72 -4.47
N ASP A 18 5.81 12.38 -3.22
CA ASP A 18 6.82 11.91 -2.26
C ASP A 18 6.89 10.37 -2.26
N PHE A 19 6.95 9.77 -3.44
CA PHE A 19 6.99 8.32 -3.59
C PHE A 19 8.13 7.67 -2.80
N GLY A 20 7.82 6.63 -2.02
CA GLY A 20 8.79 5.91 -1.21
C GLY A 20 9.14 6.57 0.13
N ILE A 21 8.55 7.72 0.44
CA ILE A 21 8.71 8.41 1.73
C ILE A 21 7.45 8.15 2.56
N PRO A 22 7.54 7.55 3.76
CA PRO A 22 6.39 7.40 4.66
C PRO A 22 5.79 8.77 5.02
N GLY A 23 4.46 8.85 5.03
CA GLY A 23 3.72 10.08 5.31
C GLY A 23 2.37 9.81 6.00
N GLU A 24 1.59 10.86 6.21
CA GLU A 24 0.23 10.74 6.73
C GLU A 24 -0.71 10.09 5.70
N ILE A 25 -1.82 9.52 6.17
CA ILE A 25 -2.83 8.91 5.29
C ILE A 25 -3.81 9.98 4.87
N ASP A 26 -3.76 10.38 3.59
CA ASP A 26 -4.71 11.34 3.02
C ASP A 26 -6.11 10.75 2.79
N LEU A 27 -6.19 9.45 2.47
CA LEU A 27 -7.43 8.79 2.09
C LEU A 27 -7.43 7.29 2.40
N LEU A 28 -8.53 6.79 2.98
CA LEU A 28 -8.83 5.37 3.11
C LEU A 28 -9.99 5.00 2.17
N ILE A 29 -9.76 4.02 1.30
CA ILE A 29 -10.71 3.63 0.25
C ILE A 29 -11.27 2.24 0.56
N ARG A 30 -12.57 2.07 0.36
CA ARG A 30 -13.21 0.74 0.47
C ARG A 30 -12.76 -0.16 -0.68
N CYS A 31 -12.53 -1.44 -0.39
CA CYS A 31 -12.07 -2.42 -1.39
C CYS A 31 -12.97 -2.49 -2.63
N GLU A 32 -14.29 -2.38 -2.46
CA GLU A 32 -15.25 -2.38 -3.57
C GLU A 32 -15.11 -1.22 -4.55
N LEU A 33 -14.55 -0.08 -4.12
CA LEU A 33 -14.26 1.05 -5.00
C LEU A 33 -12.93 0.89 -5.74
N PHE A 34 -12.05 -0.02 -5.31
CA PHE A 34 -10.69 -0.13 -5.85
C PHE A 34 -10.67 -0.27 -7.38
N PHE A 35 -11.52 -1.14 -7.92
CA PHE A 35 -11.58 -1.38 -9.36
C PHE A 35 -12.20 -0.22 -10.14
N GLU A 36 -13.02 0.63 -9.51
CA GLU A 36 -13.57 1.84 -10.12
C GLU A 36 -12.51 2.94 -10.29
N LEU A 37 -11.45 2.89 -9.48
CA LEU A 37 -10.36 3.88 -9.51
C LEU A 37 -9.30 3.54 -10.55
N LEU A 38 -9.23 2.29 -11.01
CA LEU A 38 -8.25 1.86 -12.00
C LEU A 38 -8.58 2.47 -13.38
N ARG A 39 -7.54 2.88 -14.09
CA ARG A 39 -7.62 3.31 -15.47
C ARG A 39 -7.01 2.25 -16.40
N PRO A 40 -7.34 2.25 -17.70
CA PRO A 40 -6.86 1.23 -18.62
C PRO A 40 -5.34 1.21 -18.83
N ASN A 41 -4.65 2.32 -18.59
CA ASN A 41 -3.23 2.43 -18.92
C ASN A 41 -2.34 1.72 -17.89
N GLN A 42 -1.39 0.95 -18.43
CA GLN A 42 -0.39 0.22 -17.67
C GLN A 42 0.97 0.34 -18.38
N LEU A 43 2.03 0.56 -17.61
CA LEU A 43 3.41 0.49 -18.09
C LEU A 43 4.15 -0.56 -17.29
N ARG A 44 4.94 -1.41 -17.95
CA ARG A 44 5.80 -2.40 -17.28
C ARG A 44 7.25 -1.97 -17.39
N SER A 45 8.00 -2.14 -16.31
CA SER A 45 9.45 -2.00 -16.36
C SER A 45 10.06 -3.05 -17.31
N PRO A 46 11.23 -2.81 -17.92
CA PRO A 46 11.88 -3.76 -18.84
C PRO A 46 12.14 -5.15 -18.25
N CYS A 47 12.33 -5.27 -16.94
CA CYS A 47 12.51 -6.54 -16.24
C CYS A 47 11.19 -7.14 -15.70
N GLU A 48 10.05 -6.53 -16.04
CA GLU A 48 8.70 -6.89 -15.58
C GLU A 48 8.49 -6.94 -14.05
N LYS A 49 9.49 -6.54 -13.27
CA LYS A 49 9.45 -6.48 -11.80
C LYS A 49 8.44 -5.46 -11.28
N TRP A 50 8.24 -4.37 -12.02
CA TRP A 50 7.36 -3.27 -11.65
C TRP A 50 6.28 -3.03 -12.73
N LEU A 51 5.06 -2.84 -12.25
CA LEU A 51 3.89 -2.40 -12.99
C LEU A 51 3.50 -1.00 -12.49
N PHE A 52 3.45 -0.05 -13.41
CA PHE A 52 2.87 1.26 -13.17
C PHE A 52 1.43 1.20 -13.65
N GLN A 53 0.49 1.20 -12.70
CA GLN A 53 -0.94 1.15 -12.97
C GLN A 53 -1.52 2.55 -12.85
N GLU A 54 -2.13 3.06 -13.93
CA GLU A 54 -2.82 4.35 -13.88
C GLU A 54 -4.08 4.23 -13.01
N THR A 55 -4.33 5.24 -12.17
CA THR A 55 -5.56 5.39 -11.40
C THR A 55 -6.12 6.80 -11.61
N ILE A 56 -7.32 7.08 -11.09
CA ILE A 56 -7.86 8.45 -11.11
C ILE A 56 -6.97 9.47 -10.36
N PHE A 57 -6.10 9.00 -9.47
CA PHE A 57 -5.22 9.86 -8.66
C PHE A 57 -3.83 10.04 -9.26
N GLY A 58 -3.52 9.34 -10.37
CA GLY A 58 -2.16 9.22 -10.91
C GLY A 58 -1.69 7.75 -10.91
N TYR A 59 -0.46 7.50 -11.31
CA TYR A 59 0.08 6.15 -11.40
C TYR A 59 0.50 5.63 -10.02
N ILE A 60 0.12 4.39 -9.71
CA ILE A 60 0.65 3.62 -8.56
C ILE A 60 1.70 2.62 -9.03
N VAL A 61 2.67 2.33 -8.18
CA VAL A 61 3.71 1.31 -8.45
C VAL A 61 3.31 0.00 -7.76
N VAL A 62 3.23 -1.06 -8.55
CA VAL A 62 2.92 -2.42 -8.10
C VAL A 62 4.11 -3.31 -8.44
N GLY A 63 4.61 -4.07 -7.48
CA GLY A 63 5.69 -5.01 -7.72
C GLY A 63 6.21 -5.62 -6.43
N SER A 64 7.04 -6.65 -6.58
CA SER A 64 7.71 -7.32 -5.46
C SER A 64 9.19 -6.98 -5.47
N SER A 65 9.76 -6.77 -4.29
CA SER A 65 11.21 -6.70 -4.14
C SER A 65 11.73 -8.03 -3.64
N ASP A 66 12.78 -8.55 -4.27
CA ASP A 66 13.45 -9.79 -3.85
C ASP A 66 14.15 -9.65 -2.49
N LYS A 67 14.18 -8.44 -1.92
CA LYS A 67 14.83 -8.11 -0.64
C LYS A 67 13.93 -8.26 0.60
N PHE A 68 12.66 -8.67 0.45
CA PHE A 68 11.77 -8.84 1.61
C PHE A 68 12.02 -10.18 2.34
N GLU A 69 13.06 -10.22 3.18
CA GLU A 69 13.14 -11.18 4.29
C GLU A 69 12.31 -10.71 5.51
N GLU A 70 11.80 -9.48 5.49
CA GLU A 70 10.91 -8.94 6.53
C GLU A 70 9.47 -9.46 6.38
N LYS A 71 8.86 -9.84 7.50
CA LYS A 71 7.48 -10.34 7.56
C LYS A 71 6.50 -9.25 7.10
N SER A 72 5.91 -9.41 5.92
CA SER A 72 4.80 -8.57 5.47
C SER A 72 3.50 -9.01 6.15
N TYR A 73 2.84 -8.10 6.87
CA TYR A 73 1.55 -8.35 7.51
C TYR A 73 0.42 -7.75 6.66
N CYS A 74 -0.57 -8.57 6.29
CA CYS A 74 -1.79 -8.12 5.64
C CYS A 74 -2.98 -8.39 6.57
N GLY A 75 -3.80 -7.37 6.82
CA GLY A 75 -4.96 -7.44 7.70
C GLY A 75 -6.25 -7.27 6.92
N LEU A 76 -7.22 -8.14 7.16
CA LEU A 76 -8.58 -8.02 6.61
C LEU A 76 -9.54 -7.59 7.71
N ALA A 77 -10.03 -6.35 7.61
CA ALA A 77 -11.08 -5.82 8.47
C ALA A 77 -12.44 -6.02 7.79
N ILE A 78 -13.26 -6.96 8.32
CA ILE A 78 -14.62 -7.20 7.82
C ILE A 78 -15.60 -6.61 8.84
N ASN A 79 -16.41 -5.64 8.40
CA ASN A 79 -17.46 -5.07 9.23
C ASN A 79 -18.81 -5.17 8.52
N SER A 80 -19.73 -5.94 9.08
CA SER A 80 -21.08 -6.16 8.50
C SER A 80 -22.00 -4.96 8.64
N LYS A 81 -21.65 -4.01 9.52
CA LYS A 81 -22.24 -2.67 9.62
C LYS A 81 -21.11 -1.67 9.82
N ILE A 82 -21.12 -0.57 9.08
CA ILE A 82 -20.13 0.50 9.28
C ILE A 82 -20.43 1.18 10.61
N ASN A 83 -19.85 0.67 11.69
CA ASN A 83 -19.71 1.38 12.94
C ASN A 83 -18.30 2.02 12.93
N LEU A 84 -18.26 3.35 12.90
CA LEU A 84 -17.02 4.10 12.77
C LEU A 84 -16.07 3.85 13.96
N ASP A 85 -16.60 3.63 15.17
CA ASP A 85 -15.80 3.32 16.36
C ASP A 85 -15.13 1.94 16.23
N ASN A 86 -15.86 0.94 15.73
CA ASN A 86 -15.31 -0.39 15.50
C ASN A 86 -14.25 -0.37 14.38
N LEU A 87 -14.50 0.34 13.27
CA LEU A 87 -13.48 0.53 12.22
C LEU A 87 -12.22 1.20 12.77
N ASN A 88 -12.38 2.29 13.53
CA ASN A 88 -11.25 2.99 14.14
C ASN A 88 -10.46 2.09 15.10
N GLN A 89 -11.14 1.24 15.87
CA GLN A 89 -10.49 0.29 16.77
C GLN A 89 -9.70 -0.78 15.99
N GLN A 90 -10.29 -1.35 14.94
CA GLN A 90 -9.64 -2.36 14.09
C GLN A 90 -8.42 -1.78 13.38
N LEU A 91 -8.55 -0.58 12.84
CA LEU A 91 -7.47 0.17 12.21
C LEU A 91 -6.31 0.46 13.19
N ARG A 92 -6.62 0.94 14.41
CA ARG A 92 -5.61 1.14 15.47
C ARG A 92 -4.88 -0.15 15.84
N ALA A 93 -5.61 -1.27 15.93
CA ALA A 93 -5.02 -2.57 16.23
C ALA A 93 -4.09 -3.05 15.11
N PHE A 94 -4.51 -2.88 13.85
CA PHE A 94 -3.69 -3.20 12.68
C PHE A 94 -2.37 -2.41 12.69
N TRP A 95 -2.43 -1.08 12.82
CA TRP A 95 -1.22 -0.25 12.86
C TRP A 95 -0.32 -0.57 14.05
N LYS A 96 -0.88 -0.90 15.21
CA LYS A 96 -0.06 -1.35 16.36
C LYS A 96 0.74 -2.61 16.04
N ILE A 97 0.17 -3.54 15.26
CA ILE A 97 0.85 -4.79 14.86
C ILE A 97 1.92 -4.50 13.82
N GLU A 98 1.63 -3.64 12.84
CA GLU A 98 2.53 -3.28 11.75
C GLU A 98 3.72 -2.43 12.23
N THR A 99 3.51 -1.50 13.16
CA THR A 99 4.56 -0.61 13.71
C THR A 99 5.34 -1.24 14.87
N ALA A 100 4.97 -2.44 15.35
CA ALA A 100 5.67 -3.09 16.45
C ALA A 100 7.04 -3.64 16.00
N ASP A 101 8.09 -2.97 16.47
CA ASP A 101 9.51 -3.27 16.22
C ASP A 101 9.91 -4.68 16.70
N GLU A 102 10.91 -5.28 16.04
CA GLU A 102 11.34 -6.68 16.26
C GLU A 102 11.86 -6.94 17.69
N ASN A 103 12.23 -5.88 18.41
CA ASN A 103 12.78 -5.93 19.78
C ASN A 103 11.73 -6.09 20.89
N HIS A 104 10.44 -6.12 20.56
CA HIS A 104 9.39 -6.47 21.51
C HIS A 104 8.83 -7.85 21.15
N PRO A 105 9.10 -8.92 21.95
CA PRO A 105 8.51 -10.22 21.71
C PRO A 105 6.99 -10.08 21.79
N ARG A 106 6.33 -10.30 20.66
CA ARG A 106 4.87 -10.23 20.57
C ARG A 106 4.30 -11.46 21.26
N ASN A 107 3.62 -11.26 22.39
CA ASN A 107 2.65 -12.22 22.91
C ASN A 107 1.44 -12.21 21.98
N ILE A 108 1.54 -13.00 20.92
CA ILE A 108 0.39 -13.45 20.15
C ILE A 108 -0.27 -14.57 20.99
N PHE A 109 -1.53 -14.35 21.35
CA PHE A 109 -2.38 -15.37 21.96
C PHE A 109 -2.46 -16.63 21.10
#